data_AF-A0AAJ6BFC9-F1
#
_entry.id   AF-A0AAJ6BFC9-F1
#
_cell.length_a   1.000
_cell.length_b   1.000
_cell.length_c   1.000
_cell.angle_alpha   90.00
_cell.angle_beta   90.00
_cell.angle_gamma   90.00
#
_symmetry.space_group_name_H-M   'P 1'
#
loop_
_entity.id
_entity.type
_entity.pdbx_description
1 polymer ?
#
loop_
_entity_poly.entity_id
_entity_poly.type
_entity_poly.pdbx_seq_one_letter_code
_entity_poly.pdbx_strand_id
1 'polypeptide(L)'
;MDQREKEIAAVAEALGKPAGFDISEPAVRVRKSLMAASVALLCLVIAKIEPSDTFTIFGVAFKGVTAEKIVIGGMIVLTYSLAHFVFYVVELLGEYRVRMTGARVAFQTGARAGSAHVDYPDDPKQSSLANWWKSYARRLHSVDELTDRLSSDLDEIKHRLGSPDEIKGAPDDIATSQLMGQVNTNLMNLRNEIQTAREVVLSPRIEVSLERFDSWYKGLMSLQGFRVVVVEVALPIILGLISLTVAARYLFAF
;
A
#
# COMPACT_ATOMS: atom_id res chain seq x y z
N MET A 1 4.40 -23.96 25.25
CA MET A 1 3.87 -22.81 24.49
C MET A 1 2.57 -22.37 25.12
N ASP A 2 2.53 -21.11 25.55
CA ASP A 2 1.34 -20.43 26.05
C ASP A 2 0.25 -20.38 24.95
N GLN A 3 -1.02 -20.33 25.33
CA GLN A 3 -2.13 -20.27 24.37
C GLN A 3 -2.03 -19.03 23.48
N ARG A 4 -1.54 -17.93 24.04
CA ARG A 4 -1.20 -16.69 23.31
C ARG A 4 -0.16 -16.91 22.21
N GLU A 5 0.87 -17.73 22.45
CA GLU A 5 1.92 -17.98 21.45
C GLU A 5 1.41 -18.79 20.25
N LYS A 6 0.49 -19.74 20.50
CA LYS A 6 -0.13 -20.54 19.44
C LYS A 6 -1.02 -19.68 18.54
N GLU A 7 -1.78 -18.76 19.13
CA GLU A 7 -2.61 -17.80 18.38
C GLU A 7 -1.74 -16.85 17.53
N ILE A 8 -0.63 -16.37 18.08
CA ILE A 8 0.35 -15.55 17.34
C ILE A 8 0.91 -16.33 16.14
N ALA A 9 1.28 -17.60 16.32
CA ALA A 9 1.82 -18.44 15.24
C ALA A 9 0.81 -18.68 14.11
N ALA A 10 -0.44 -18.99 14.44
CA ALA A 10 -1.50 -19.20 13.46
C ALA A 10 -1.84 -17.93 12.67
N VAL A 11 -1.84 -16.77 13.34
CA VAL A 11 -2.03 -15.47 12.67
C VAL A 11 -0.88 -15.17 11.72
N ALA A 12 0.36 -15.48 12.10
CA ALA A 12 1.53 -15.29 11.25
C ALA A 12 1.47 -16.14 9.97
N GLU A 13 1.04 -17.40 10.08
CA GLU A 13 0.87 -18.31 8.94
C GLU A 13 -0.22 -17.83 7.98
N ALA A 14 -1.37 -17.43 8.51
CA ALA A 14 -2.50 -16.96 7.70
C ALA A 14 -2.21 -15.62 6.99
N LEU A 15 -1.47 -14.73 7.64
CA LEU A 15 -0.99 -13.50 7.03
C LEU A 15 -0.03 -13.81 5.87
N GLY A 16 0.73 -14.91 5.92
CA GLY A 16 1.75 -15.31 4.95
C GLY A 16 1.29 -15.74 3.55
N LYS A 17 -0.01 -15.95 3.28
CA LYS A 17 -0.45 -16.46 1.96
C LYS A 17 -0.43 -15.37 0.87
N PRO A 18 0.15 -15.63 -0.33
CA PRO A 18 0.32 -14.63 -1.38
C PRO A 18 -1.02 -14.16 -1.97
N ALA A 19 -1.12 -12.84 -2.22
CA ALA A 19 -2.15 -12.21 -3.04
C ALA A 19 -1.49 -11.65 -4.31
N GLY A 20 -2.23 -11.58 -5.42
CA GLY A 20 -1.68 -11.11 -6.71
C GLY A 20 -1.22 -9.66 -6.67
N PHE A 21 -0.14 -9.34 -7.40
CA PHE A 21 0.44 -7.98 -7.48
C PHE A 21 0.26 -7.39 -8.87
N ASP A 22 -0.05 -6.09 -8.90
CA ASP A 22 0.03 -5.30 -10.12
C ASP A 22 1.40 -4.63 -10.18
N ILE A 23 2.15 -4.94 -11.23
CA ILE A 23 3.44 -4.29 -11.50
C ILE A 23 3.12 -2.90 -12.07
N SER A 24 3.80 -1.87 -11.57
CA SER A 24 3.61 -0.50 -12.07
C SER A 24 3.94 -0.40 -13.57
N GLU A 25 3.24 0.47 -14.28
CA GLU A 25 3.48 0.66 -15.72
C GLU A 25 4.94 1.03 -16.04
N PRO A 26 5.62 1.93 -15.28
CA PRO A 26 7.04 2.20 -15.47
C PRO A 26 7.92 0.96 -15.31
N ALA A 27 7.67 0.12 -14.30
CA ALA A 27 8.42 -1.12 -14.09
C ALA A 27 8.22 -2.11 -15.25
N VAL A 28 7.01 -2.19 -15.81
CA VAL A 28 6.75 -3.00 -17.02
C VAL A 28 7.54 -2.47 -18.22
N ARG A 29 7.62 -1.15 -18.41
CA ARG A 29 8.42 -0.56 -19.49
C ARG A 29 9.90 -0.86 -19.31
N VAL A 30 10.45 -0.64 -18.11
CA VAL A 30 11.86 -0.96 -17.81
C VAL A 30 12.16 -2.45 -18.01
N ARG A 31 11.26 -3.35 -17.59
CA ARG A 31 11.40 -4.79 -17.84
C ARG A 31 11.48 -5.10 -19.33
N LYS A 32 10.57 -4.54 -20.14
CA LYS A 32 10.55 -4.76 -21.59
C LYS A 32 11.83 -4.23 -22.25
N SER A 33 12.27 -3.03 -21.88
CA SER A 33 13.53 -2.44 -22.37
C SER A 33 14.75 -3.27 -21.97
N LEU A 34 14.81 -3.75 -20.72
CA LEU A 34 15.86 -4.63 -20.24
C LEU A 34 15.91 -5.92 -21.06
N MET A 35 14.77 -6.61 -21.24
CA MET A 35 14.70 -7.83 -22.04
C MET A 35 15.14 -7.59 -23.50
N ALA A 36 14.67 -6.51 -24.12
CA ALA A 36 15.05 -6.16 -25.49
C ALA A 36 16.55 -5.88 -25.62
N ALA A 37 17.12 -5.09 -24.71
CA ALA A 37 18.55 -4.78 -24.69
C ALA A 37 19.39 -6.04 -24.43
N SER A 38 18.96 -6.91 -23.52
CA SER A 38 19.63 -8.19 -23.24
C SER A 38 19.66 -9.08 -24.49
N VAL A 39 18.53 -9.24 -25.17
CA VAL A 39 18.45 -10.06 -26.39
C VAL A 39 19.31 -9.46 -27.50
N ALA A 40 19.23 -8.14 -27.71
CA ALA A 40 20.02 -7.45 -28.74
C ALA A 40 21.54 -7.63 -28.50
N LEU A 41 21.99 -7.44 -27.25
CA LEU A 41 23.39 -7.61 -26.90
C LEU A 41 23.83 -9.08 -27.02
N LEU A 42 22.99 -10.03 -26.60
CA LEU A 42 23.25 -11.46 -26.74
C LEU A 42 23.40 -11.84 -28.21
N CYS A 43 22.50 -11.38 -29.08
CA CYS A 43 22.58 -11.61 -30.52
C CYS A 43 23.88 -11.04 -31.11
N LEU A 44 24.25 -9.82 -30.73
CA LEU A 44 25.48 -9.17 -31.20
C LEU A 44 26.72 -9.97 -30.82
N VAL A 45 26.79 -10.45 -29.57
CA VAL A 45 27.93 -11.23 -29.06
C VAL A 45 27.98 -12.64 -29.65
N ILE A 46 26.85 -13.37 -29.68
CA ILE A 46 26.80 -14.76 -30.16
C ILE A 46 27.00 -14.84 -31.68
N ALA A 47 26.32 -13.98 -32.45
CA ALA A 47 26.44 -13.99 -33.90
C ALA A 47 27.74 -13.36 -34.39
N LYS A 48 28.60 -12.86 -33.48
CA LYS A 48 29.87 -12.17 -33.79
C LYS A 48 29.68 -11.12 -34.88
N ILE A 49 28.66 -10.28 -34.72
CA ILE A 49 28.31 -9.28 -35.73
C ILE A 49 29.41 -8.22 -35.73
N GLU A 50 30.22 -8.21 -36.79
CA GLU A 50 31.20 -7.16 -37.02
C GLU A 50 30.52 -5.99 -37.76
N PRO A 51 30.55 -4.77 -37.20
CA PRO A 51 30.04 -3.60 -37.91
C PRO A 51 30.92 -3.35 -39.13
N SER A 52 30.30 -3.06 -40.28
CA SER A 52 31.01 -2.59 -41.47
C SER A 52 31.78 -1.30 -41.16
N ASP A 53 32.86 -1.02 -41.93
CA ASP A 53 33.69 0.20 -41.81
C ASP A 53 32.89 1.51 -41.84
N THR A 54 31.67 1.45 -42.37
CA THR A 54 30.65 2.49 -42.28
C THR A 54 29.44 1.92 -41.56
N PHE A 55 29.20 2.42 -40.34
CA PHE A 55 27.98 2.12 -39.60
C PHE A 55 27.01 3.29 -39.76
N THR A 56 25.83 3.06 -40.34
CA THR A 56 24.87 4.12 -40.63
C THR A 56 23.69 4.05 -39.67
N ILE A 57 23.50 5.06 -38.82
CA ILE A 57 22.27 5.23 -38.03
C ILE A 57 21.56 6.49 -38.52
N PHE A 58 20.27 6.39 -38.85
CA PHE A 58 19.46 7.51 -39.34
C PHE A 58 20.08 8.27 -40.52
N GLY A 59 20.77 7.54 -41.41
CA GLY A 59 21.41 8.12 -42.60
C GLY A 59 22.76 8.80 -42.34
N VAL A 60 23.23 8.88 -41.09
CA VAL A 60 24.56 9.39 -40.75
C VAL A 60 25.55 8.23 -40.66
N ALA A 61 26.58 8.26 -41.51
CA ALA A 61 27.66 7.28 -41.48
C ALA A 61 28.67 7.64 -40.37
N PHE A 62 28.73 6.81 -39.34
CA PHE A 62 29.70 6.91 -38.26
C PHE A 62 30.98 6.16 -38.65
N LYS A 63 32.10 6.88 -38.70
CA LYS A 63 33.44 6.27 -38.81
C LYS A 63 34.02 6.03 -37.42
N GLY A 64 34.67 4.90 -37.22
CA GLY A 64 35.41 4.59 -35.97
C GLY A 64 34.56 4.02 -34.82
N VAL A 65 33.33 3.59 -35.12
CA VAL A 65 32.51 2.78 -34.19
C VAL A 65 32.92 1.32 -34.34
N THR A 66 33.74 0.84 -33.40
CA THR A 66 34.19 -0.56 -33.38
C THR A 66 33.15 -1.44 -32.68
N ALA A 67 33.13 -2.74 -33.00
CA ALA A 67 32.29 -3.73 -32.31
C ALA A 67 32.46 -3.65 -30.78
N GLU A 68 33.71 -3.50 -30.34
CA GLU A 68 34.07 -3.35 -28.93
C GLU A 68 33.37 -2.16 -28.27
N LYS A 69 33.36 -0.98 -28.91
CA LYS A 69 32.67 0.20 -28.38
C LYS A 69 31.16 0.00 -28.28
N ILE A 70 30.55 -0.68 -29.26
CA ILE A 70 29.13 -1.02 -29.24
C ILE A 70 28.83 -1.97 -28.06
N VAL A 71 29.64 -3.01 -27.88
CA VAL A 71 29.50 -3.96 -26.77
C VAL A 71 29.64 -3.25 -25.42
N ILE A 72 30.67 -2.40 -25.26
CA ILE A 72 30.88 -1.64 -24.03
C ILE A 72 29.68 -0.72 -23.75
N GLY A 73 29.22 0.03 -24.75
CA GLY A 73 28.03 0.89 -24.60
C GLY A 73 26.78 0.11 -24.25
N GLY A 74 26.55 -1.02 -24.91
CA GLY A 74 25.44 -1.93 -24.64
C GLY A 74 25.50 -2.51 -23.22
N MET A 75 26.69 -2.90 -22.75
CA MET A 75 26.90 -3.38 -21.38
C MET A 75 26.56 -2.30 -20.35
N ILE A 76 26.98 -1.05 -20.56
CA ILE A 76 26.66 0.07 -19.66
C ILE A 76 25.14 0.27 -19.56
N VAL A 77 24.44 0.33 -20.71
CA VAL A 77 22.97 0.48 -20.75
C VAL A 77 22.28 -0.70 -20.08
N LEU A 78 22.79 -1.92 -20.29
CA LEU A 78 22.23 -3.13 -19.71
C LEU A 78 22.40 -3.16 -18.19
N THR A 79 23.59 -2.85 -17.68
CA THR A 79 23.86 -2.76 -16.24
C THR A 79 22.97 -1.73 -15.56
N TYR A 80 22.83 -0.55 -16.17
CA TYR A 80 21.91 0.47 -15.67
C TYR A 80 20.46 -0.03 -15.63
N SER A 81 19.97 -0.59 -16.73
CA SER A 81 18.59 -1.08 -16.85
C SER A 81 18.31 -2.21 -15.85
N LEU A 82 19.29 -3.08 -15.62
CA LEU A 82 19.20 -4.17 -14.65
C LEU A 82 19.13 -3.63 -13.22
N ALA A 83 20.02 -2.72 -12.84
CA ALA A 83 20.00 -2.11 -11.51
C ALA A 83 18.66 -1.40 -11.25
N HIS A 84 18.18 -0.62 -12.22
CA HIS A 84 16.88 0.06 -12.13
C HIS A 84 15.72 -0.95 -12.00
N PHE A 85 15.72 -2.05 -12.76
CA PHE A 85 14.72 -3.09 -12.61
C PHE A 85 14.78 -3.79 -11.24
N VAL A 86 15.98 -4.04 -10.71
CA VAL A 86 16.16 -4.61 -9.36
C VAL A 86 15.55 -3.70 -8.30
N PHE A 87 15.72 -2.37 -8.39
CA PHE A 87 15.04 -1.44 -7.47
C PHE A 87 13.52 -1.62 -7.51
N TYR A 88 12.91 -1.69 -8.69
CA TYR A 88 11.47 -1.93 -8.80
C TYR A 88 11.03 -3.28 -8.19
N VAL A 89 11.84 -4.33 -8.34
CA VAL A 89 11.55 -5.62 -7.72
C VAL A 89 11.61 -5.52 -6.20
N VAL A 90 12.63 -4.87 -5.65
CA VAL A 90 12.77 -4.70 -4.19
C VAL A 90 11.63 -3.85 -3.63
N GLU A 91 11.25 -2.78 -4.31
CA GLU A 91 10.08 -1.96 -3.93
C GLU A 91 8.79 -2.76 -3.98
N LEU A 92 8.56 -3.56 -5.02
CA LEU A 92 7.39 -4.43 -5.13
C LEU A 92 7.34 -5.44 -3.97
N LEU A 93 8.48 -6.01 -3.59
CA LEU A 93 8.60 -6.89 -2.43
C LEU A 93 8.36 -6.14 -1.11
N GLY A 94 8.83 -4.89 -1.00
CA GLY A 94 8.59 -4.02 0.15
C GLY A 94 7.11 -3.65 0.30
N GLU A 95 6.47 -3.22 -0.79
CA GLU A 95 5.03 -3.00 -0.85
C GLU A 95 4.24 -4.24 -0.47
N TYR A 96 4.64 -5.41 -0.96
CA TYR A 96 4.03 -6.66 -0.55
C TYR A 96 4.12 -6.85 0.96
N ARG A 97 5.31 -6.69 1.56
CA ARG A 97 5.47 -6.81 3.01
C ARG A 97 4.61 -5.82 3.78
N VAL A 98 4.53 -4.57 3.33
CA VAL A 98 3.64 -3.55 3.92
C VAL A 98 2.17 -3.97 3.82
N ARG A 99 1.72 -4.51 2.68
CA ARG A 99 0.34 -5.03 2.54
C ARG A 99 0.06 -6.22 3.44
N MET A 100 1.06 -7.07 3.70
CA MET A 100 0.93 -8.22 4.61
C MET A 100 0.83 -7.83 6.09
N THR A 101 1.07 -6.56 6.43
CA THR A 101 0.91 -6.08 7.82
C THR A 101 -0.53 -5.78 8.20
N GLY A 102 -1.46 -5.62 7.23
CA GLY A 102 -2.84 -5.39 7.61
C GLY A 102 -3.46 -6.63 8.23
N ALA A 103 -4.47 -6.38 9.05
CA ALA A 103 -5.17 -7.40 9.81
C ALA A 103 -6.03 -8.28 8.90
N ARG A 104 -5.41 -9.16 8.11
CA ARG A 104 -6.12 -10.26 7.46
C ARG A 104 -6.82 -11.04 8.57
N VAL A 105 -8.15 -11.04 8.58
CA VAL A 105 -8.88 -11.99 9.43
C VAL A 105 -8.55 -13.35 8.86
N ALA A 106 -7.74 -14.10 9.60
CA ALA A 106 -7.34 -15.45 9.23
C ALA A 106 -8.63 -16.29 9.13
N PHE A 107 -8.98 -16.72 7.91
CA PHE A 107 -9.89 -17.83 7.61
C PHE A 107 -10.95 -18.17 8.67
N GLN A 108 -12.18 -17.67 8.53
CA GLN A 108 -13.36 -18.44 8.94
C GLN A 108 -13.64 -19.48 7.85
N THR A 109 -12.90 -20.59 7.89
CA THR A 109 -13.33 -21.84 7.25
C THR A 109 -14.44 -22.45 8.08
N GLY A 110 -15.69 -22.15 7.75
CA GLY A 110 -16.86 -22.76 8.35
C GLY A 110 -18.02 -21.77 8.50
N ALA A 111 -18.86 -21.68 7.47
CA ALA A 111 -20.08 -20.87 7.41
C ALA A 111 -19.88 -19.34 7.34
N ARG A 112 -20.41 -18.75 6.26
CA ARG A 112 -20.71 -17.31 6.09
C ARG A 112 -21.70 -16.74 7.14
N ALA A 113 -21.91 -17.41 8.26
CA ALA A 113 -22.98 -17.12 9.23
C ALA A 113 -22.48 -16.57 10.58
N GLY A 114 -21.20 -16.21 10.71
CA GLY A 114 -20.60 -16.01 12.04
C GLY A 114 -19.74 -14.75 12.24
N SER A 115 -20.17 -13.57 11.80
CA SER A 115 -20.04 -12.29 12.54
C SER A 115 -20.23 -11.08 11.62
N ALA A 116 -20.96 -10.07 12.11
CA ALA A 116 -21.18 -8.79 11.43
C ALA A 116 -19.93 -7.87 11.41
N HIS A 117 -18.74 -8.40 11.72
CA HIS A 117 -17.56 -7.60 12.06
C HIS A 117 -16.28 -7.96 11.27
N VAL A 118 -16.39 -8.78 10.22
CA VAL A 118 -15.25 -9.07 9.35
C VAL A 118 -15.26 -8.12 8.14
N ASP A 119 -14.36 -7.15 8.14
CA ASP A 119 -13.99 -6.44 6.90
C ASP A 119 -13.24 -7.44 6.01
N TYR A 120 -13.96 -8.07 5.10
CA TYR A 120 -13.35 -8.59 3.88
C TYR A 120 -13.24 -7.39 2.93
N PRO A 121 -12.06 -6.81 2.69
CA PRO A 121 -11.95 -5.91 1.56
C PRO A 121 -12.30 -6.74 0.31
N ASP A 122 -13.22 -6.24 -0.52
CA ASP A 122 -13.61 -6.88 -1.79
C ASP A 122 -12.38 -7.15 -2.69
N ASP A 123 -11.29 -6.42 -2.44
CA ASP A 123 -9.98 -6.66 -3.01
C ASP A 123 -8.94 -6.99 -1.91
N PRO A 124 -8.38 -8.22 -1.87
CA PRO A 124 -7.30 -8.58 -0.96
C PRO A 124 -6.04 -7.72 -1.13
N LYS A 125 -5.93 -6.91 -2.20
CA LYS A 125 -4.85 -5.93 -2.40
C LYS A 125 -4.96 -4.71 -1.47
N GLN A 126 -6.10 -4.47 -0.83
CA GLN A 126 -6.35 -3.30 0.02
C GLN A 126 -6.18 -3.57 1.52
N SER A 127 -5.69 -4.74 1.94
CA SER A 127 -5.54 -5.10 3.35
C SER A 127 -4.28 -4.52 4.00
N SER A 128 -4.00 -3.22 3.88
CA SER A 128 -2.92 -2.59 4.66
C SER A 128 -3.42 -2.16 6.04
N LEU A 129 -2.53 -2.05 7.03
CA LEU A 129 -2.89 -1.51 8.34
C LEU A 129 -3.43 -0.08 8.24
N ALA A 130 -2.90 0.72 7.32
CA ALA A 130 -3.39 2.06 7.03
C ALA A 130 -4.84 2.06 6.52
N ASN A 131 -5.19 1.13 5.64
CA ASN A 131 -6.57 0.99 5.15
C ASN A 131 -7.49 0.45 6.25
N TRP A 132 -7.00 -0.50 7.05
CA TRP A 132 -7.72 -0.97 8.23
C TRP A 132 -8.01 0.19 9.19
N TRP A 133 -7.01 1.01 9.52
CA TRP A 133 -7.18 2.20 10.37
C TRP A 133 -8.14 3.21 9.76
N LYS A 134 -8.05 3.46 8.45
CA LYS A 134 -8.96 4.37 7.73
C LYS A 134 -10.41 3.88 7.77
N SER A 135 -10.64 2.58 7.57
CA SER A 135 -11.97 1.97 7.70
C SER A 135 -12.46 2.00 9.14
N TYR A 136 -11.60 1.69 10.10
CA TYR A 136 -11.91 1.69 11.51
C TYR A 136 -12.22 3.09 12.05
N ALA A 137 -11.49 4.11 11.61
CA ALA A 137 -11.77 5.52 11.95
C ALA A 137 -13.16 5.96 11.48
N ARG A 138 -13.66 5.45 10.34
CA ARG A 138 -15.04 5.69 9.91
C ARG A 138 -16.06 5.03 10.84
N ARG A 139 -15.77 3.84 11.37
CA ARG A 139 -16.61 3.16 12.37
C ARG A 139 -16.60 3.90 13.71
N LEU A 140 -15.50 4.56 14.07
CA LEU A 140 -15.51 5.43 15.26
C LEU A 140 -16.42 6.66 15.06
N HIS A 141 -16.58 7.14 13.84
CA HIS A 141 -17.54 8.22 13.55
C HIS A 141 -19.00 7.77 13.74
N SER A 142 -19.34 6.50 13.51
CA SER A 142 -20.70 6.02 13.79
C SER A 142 -21.01 5.95 15.29
N VAL A 143 -19.99 5.78 16.14
CA VAL A 143 -20.14 5.87 17.60
C VAL A 143 -20.51 7.30 18.03
N ASP A 144 -19.95 8.30 17.35
CA ASP A 144 -20.31 9.71 17.56
C ASP A 144 -21.79 9.96 17.20
N GLU A 145 -22.22 9.48 16.03
CA GLU A 145 -23.63 9.56 15.60
C GLU A 145 -24.59 8.84 16.57
N LEU A 146 -24.21 7.69 17.12
CA LEU A 146 -25.00 6.99 18.13
C LEU A 146 -25.08 7.76 19.45
N THR A 147 -24.01 8.47 19.82
CA THR A 147 -23.96 9.31 21.02
C THR A 147 -24.85 10.54 20.85
N ASP A 148 -24.83 11.17 19.68
CA ASP A 148 -25.70 12.31 19.35
C ASP A 148 -27.19 11.91 19.37
N ARG A 149 -27.54 10.76 18.78
CA ARG A 149 -28.92 10.24 18.82
C ARG A 149 -29.37 9.98 20.25
N LEU A 150 -28.52 9.34 21.05
CA LEU A 150 -28.82 9.10 22.46
C LEU A 150 -29.04 10.40 23.23
N SER A 151 -28.23 11.44 22.98
CA SER A 151 -28.42 12.76 23.60
C SER A 151 -29.76 13.38 23.19
N SER A 152 -30.12 13.32 21.91
CA SER A 152 -31.40 13.81 21.40
C SER A 152 -32.59 13.09 22.02
N ASP A 153 -32.54 11.75 22.12
CA ASP A 153 -33.60 10.94 22.73
C ASP A 153 -33.79 11.29 24.22
N LEU A 154 -32.68 11.50 24.94
CA LEU A 154 -32.70 11.91 26.35
C LEU A 154 -33.27 13.31 26.54
N ASP A 155 -32.93 14.26 25.66
CA ASP A 155 -33.46 15.62 25.69
C ASP A 155 -34.97 15.64 25.38
N GLU A 156 -35.45 14.79 24.45
CA GLU A 156 -36.88 14.63 24.19
C GLU A 156 -37.63 14.08 25.40
N ILE A 157 -37.10 13.04 26.06
CA ILE A 157 -37.67 12.49 27.30
C ILE A 157 -37.73 13.57 28.39
N LYS A 158 -36.64 14.34 28.56
CA LYS A 158 -36.57 15.41 29.54
C LYS A 158 -37.57 16.53 29.24
N HIS A 159 -37.76 16.87 27.97
CA HIS A 159 -38.74 17.88 27.56
C HIS A 159 -40.19 17.43 27.84
N ARG A 160 -40.51 16.17 27.55
CA ARG A 160 -41.84 15.58 27.85
C ARG A 160 -42.13 15.51 29.35
N LEU A 161 -41.12 15.20 30.18
CA LEU A 161 -41.25 15.17 31.64
C LEU A 161 -41.29 16.58 32.28
N GLY A 162 -40.64 17.56 31.65
CA GLY A 162 -40.50 18.93 32.15
C GLY A 162 -41.60 19.91 31.74
N SER A 163 -42.60 19.46 30.97
CA SER A 163 -43.71 20.28 30.45
C SER A 163 -45.01 20.01 31.25
N PRO A 164 -45.21 20.65 32.41
CA PRO A 164 -46.33 20.35 33.31
C PRO A 164 -47.74 20.67 32.77
N ASP A 165 -47.86 21.41 31.66
CA ASP A 165 -49.16 21.79 31.08
C ASP A 165 -49.82 20.68 30.23
N GLU A 166 -49.07 19.66 29.77
CA GLU A 166 -49.64 18.50 29.05
C GLU A 166 -50.16 17.38 29.99
N ILE A 167 -49.86 17.45 31.29
CA ILE A 167 -50.16 16.41 32.30
C ILE A 167 -51.66 16.36 32.68
N LYS A 168 -52.49 17.27 32.16
CA LYS A 168 -53.95 17.25 32.41
C LYS A 168 -54.71 16.20 31.60
N GLY A 169 -54.11 15.60 30.58
CA GLY A 169 -54.50 14.29 30.06
C GLY A 169 -53.44 13.30 30.46
N ALA A 170 -53.81 12.13 31.01
CA ALA A 170 -52.84 11.13 31.45
C ALA A 170 -51.74 10.96 30.38
N PRO A 171 -50.45 11.11 30.72
CA PRO A 171 -49.38 10.93 29.75
C PRO A 171 -49.57 9.55 29.13
N ASP A 172 -49.54 9.49 27.80
CA ASP A 172 -49.67 8.24 27.05
C ASP A 172 -48.48 7.34 27.44
N ASP A 173 -48.68 6.54 28.49
CA ASP A 173 -47.69 5.70 29.17
C ASP A 173 -47.01 4.75 28.17
N ILE A 174 -47.73 4.47 27.08
CA ILE A 174 -47.30 3.69 25.92
C ILE A 174 -46.20 4.44 25.12
N ALA A 175 -46.34 5.75 24.88
CA ALA A 175 -45.36 6.52 24.11
C ALA A 175 -44.04 6.70 24.89
N THR A 176 -44.12 6.93 26.20
CA THR A 176 -42.95 7.10 27.06
C THR A 176 -42.19 5.77 27.24
N SER A 177 -42.91 4.66 27.41
CA SER A 177 -42.30 3.32 27.47
C SER A 177 -41.64 2.90 26.15
N GLN A 178 -42.21 3.28 25.00
CA GLN A 178 -41.58 3.06 23.69
C GLN A 178 -40.28 3.84 23.52
N LEU A 179 -40.24 5.13 23.89
CA LEU A 179 -39.02 5.95 23.85
C LEU A 179 -37.93 5.41 24.79
N MET A 180 -38.30 5.02 26.02
CA MET A 180 -37.37 4.37 26.95
C MET A 180 -36.83 3.05 26.39
N GLY A 181 -37.66 2.29 25.67
CA GLY A 181 -37.24 1.09 24.94
C GLY A 181 -36.16 1.40 23.89
N GLN A 182 -36.37 2.45 23.08
CA GLN A 182 -35.40 2.90 22.06
C GLN A 182 -34.09 3.36 22.68
N VAL A 183 -34.14 4.17 23.74
CA VAL A 183 -32.95 4.61 24.50
C VAL A 183 -32.18 3.41 25.04
N ASN A 184 -32.86 2.42 25.62
CA ASN A 184 -32.22 1.22 26.12
C ASN A 184 -31.55 0.40 25.00
N THR A 185 -32.21 0.27 23.84
CA THR A 185 -31.59 -0.38 22.67
C THR A 185 -30.36 0.39 22.17
N ASN A 186 -30.43 1.72 22.06
CA ASN A 186 -29.31 2.56 21.64
C ASN A 186 -28.14 2.48 22.64
N LEU A 187 -28.41 2.48 23.94
CA LEU A 187 -27.39 2.28 24.99
C LEU A 187 -26.74 0.90 24.92
N MET A 188 -27.52 -0.16 24.69
CA MET A 188 -26.98 -1.51 24.54
C MET A 188 -26.10 -1.62 23.28
N ASN A 189 -26.52 -1.02 22.17
CA ASN A 189 -25.74 -0.98 20.93
C ASN A 189 -24.43 -0.20 21.13
N LEU A 190 -24.50 1.01 21.70
CA LEU A 190 -23.34 1.83 22.00
C LEU A 190 -22.35 1.12 22.92
N ARG A 191 -22.85 0.47 23.98
CA ARG A 191 -22.02 -0.34 24.89
C ARG A 191 -21.30 -1.47 24.16
N ASN A 192 -22.00 -2.20 23.29
CA ASN A 192 -21.42 -3.31 22.53
C ASN A 192 -20.38 -2.83 21.52
N GLU A 193 -20.63 -1.70 20.84
CA GLU A 193 -19.68 -1.08 19.91
C GLU A 193 -18.43 -0.57 20.63
N ILE A 194 -18.58 0.13 21.76
CA ILE A 194 -17.46 0.59 22.59
C ILE A 194 -16.66 -0.59 23.12
N GLN A 195 -17.32 -1.66 23.58
CA GLN A 195 -16.64 -2.84 24.10
C GLN A 195 -15.84 -3.54 22.99
N THR A 196 -16.44 -3.72 21.81
CA THR A 196 -15.77 -4.32 20.66
C THR A 196 -14.60 -3.45 20.20
N ALA A 197 -14.79 -2.13 20.16
CA ALA A 197 -13.74 -1.17 19.82
C ALA A 197 -12.57 -1.27 20.81
N ARG A 198 -12.87 -1.33 22.10
CA ARG A 198 -11.87 -1.50 23.16
C ARG A 198 -11.11 -2.81 23.03
N GLU A 199 -11.79 -3.93 22.80
CA GLU A 199 -11.15 -5.25 22.63
C GLU A 199 -10.23 -5.28 21.41
N VAL A 200 -10.62 -4.62 20.32
CA VAL A 200 -9.81 -4.49 19.11
C VAL A 200 -8.59 -3.61 19.39
N VAL A 201 -8.77 -2.38 19.90
CA VAL A 201 -7.70 -1.41 20.16
C VAL A 201 -6.69 -1.93 21.18
N LEU A 202 -7.16 -2.60 22.23
CA LEU A 202 -6.30 -3.20 23.26
C LEU A 202 -5.73 -4.56 22.84
N SER A 203 -6.05 -5.07 21.66
CA SER A 203 -5.49 -6.32 21.20
C SER A 203 -3.97 -6.17 20.99
N PRO A 204 -3.13 -7.03 21.58
CA PRO A 204 -1.67 -7.00 21.37
C PRO A 204 -1.27 -7.14 19.90
N ARG A 205 -2.18 -7.62 19.06
CA ARG A 205 -2.00 -7.75 17.62
C ARG A 205 -1.82 -6.40 16.93
N ILE A 206 -2.57 -5.36 17.34
CA ILE A 206 -2.46 -4.04 16.71
C ILE A 206 -1.08 -3.45 16.94
N GLU A 207 -0.54 -3.57 18.15
CA GLU A 207 0.79 -3.08 18.48
C GLU A 207 1.87 -3.72 17.60
N VAL A 208 1.87 -5.05 17.50
CA VAL A 208 2.82 -5.79 16.66
C VAL A 208 2.63 -5.48 15.16
N SER A 209 1.39 -5.33 14.71
CA SER A 209 1.09 -4.94 13.32
C SER A 209 1.57 -3.52 13.03
N LEU A 210 1.40 -2.57 13.96
CA LEU A 210 1.87 -1.18 13.85
C LEU A 210 3.38 -1.10 13.77
N GLU A 211 4.09 -1.78 14.67
CA GLU A 211 5.55 -1.80 14.68
C GLU A 211 6.11 -2.37 13.37
N ARG A 212 5.54 -3.49 12.89
CA ARG A 212 5.91 -4.08 11.60
C ARG A 212 5.61 -3.13 10.45
N PHE A 213 4.41 -2.54 10.43
CA PHE A 213 4.01 -1.60 9.39
C PHE A 213 4.97 -0.42 9.33
N ASP A 214 5.26 0.22 10.46
CA ASP A 214 6.13 1.39 10.53
C ASP A 214 7.56 1.07 10.06
N SER A 215 8.13 -0.06 10.51
CA SER A 215 9.46 -0.50 10.08
C SER A 215 9.55 -0.76 8.58
N TRP A 216 8.60 -1.53 8.01
CA TRP A 216 8.58 -1.81 6.58
C TRP A 216 8.26 -0.58 5.74
N TYR A 217 7.33 0.25 6.20
CA TYR A 217 6.92 1.47 5.50
C TYR A 217 8.05 2.49 5.46
N LYS A 218 8.74 2.74 6.58
CA LYS A 218 9.94 3.59 6.62
C LYS A 218 11.02 3.09 5.67
N GLY A 219 11.28 1.78 5.67
CA GLY A 219 12.24 1.16 4.76
C GLY A 219 11.85 1.37 3.29
N LEU A 220 10.58 1.14 2.95
CA LEU A 220 10.05 1.31 1.61
C LEU A 220 10.14 2.78 1.15
N MET A 221 9.72 3.73 1.99
CA MET A 221 9.77 5.16 1.68
C MET A 221 11.22 5.65 1.49
N SER A 222 12.14 5.17 2.32
CA SER A 222 13.57 5.46 2.18
C SER A 222 14.13 4.91 0.87
N LEU A 223 13.79 3.67 0.51
CA LEU A 223 14.24 3.05 -0.74
C LEU A 223 13.68 3.77 -1.97
N GLN A 224 12.39 4.10 -1.97
CA GLN A 224 11.75 4.83 -3.06
C GLN A 224 12.38 6.23 -3.22
N GLY A 225 12.57 6.95 -2.12
CA GLY A 225 13.24 8.24 -2.12
C GLY A 225 14.67 8.13 -2.66
N PHE A 226 15.42 7.13 -2.22
CA PHE A 226 16.78 6.87 -2.70
C PHE A 226 16.80 6.55 -4.20
N ARG A 227 15.91 5.68 -4.70
CA ARG A 227 15.81 5.34 -6.12
C ARG A 227 15.54 6.59 -6.95
N VAL A 228 14.55 7.40 -6.57
CA VAL A 228 14.21 8.63 -7.31
C VAL A 228 15.40 9.59 -7.34
N VAL A 229 16.01 9.86 -6.19
CA VAL A 229 17.15 10.80 -6.12
C VAL A 229 18.36 10.29 -6.92
N VAL A 230 18.74 9.02 -6.75
CA VAL A 230 19.97 8.50 -7.35
C VAL A 230 19.78 8.11 -8.81
N VAL A 231 18.75 7.32 -9.11
CA VAL A 231 18.54 6.69 -10.42
C VAL A 231 17.85 7.64 -11.39
N GLU A 232 16.82 8.36 -10.93
CA GLU A 232 16.01 9.21 -11.83
C GLU A 232 16.54 10.64 -11.94
N VAL A 233 17.17 11.19 -10.89
CA VAL A 233 17.64 12.58 -10.88
C VAL A 233 19.15 12.67 -11.03
N ALA A 234 19.93 12.11 -10.10
CA ALA A 234 21.38 12.32 -10.06
C ALA A 234 22.08 11.69 -11.26
N LEU A 235 21.75 10.45 -11.61
CA LEU A 235 22.42 9.75 -12.70
C LEU A 235 22.24 10.45 -14.07
N PRO A 236 21.04 10.85 -14.51
CA PRO A 236 20.89 11.57 -15.78
C PRO A 236 21.62 12.91 -15.79
N ILE A 237 21.62 13.64 -14.66
CA ILE A 237 22.37 14.91 -14.54
C ILE A 237 23.87 14.66 -14.71
N ILE A 238 24.42 13.67 -14.00
CA ILE A 238 25.85 13.33 -14.08
C ILE A 238 26.22 12.90 -15.50
N LEU A 239 25.43 12.03 -16.13
CA LEU A 239 25.66 11.60 -17.52
C LEU A 239 25.58 12.77 -18.50
N GLY A 240 24.63 13.69 -18.30
CA GLY A 240 24.52 14.92 -19.09
C GLY A 240 25.75 15.81 -18.96
N LEU A 241 26.22 16.04 -17.73
CA LEU A 241 27.41 16.85 -17.46
C LEU A 241 28.69 16.22 -18.03
N ILE A 242 28.86 14.90 -17.88
CA ILE A 242 29.98 14.16 -18.51
C ILE A 242 29.92 14.31 -20.03
N SER A 243 28.75 14.11 -20.63
CA SER A 243 28.58 14.21 -22.09
C SER A 243 28.90 15.61 -22.60
N LEU A 244 28.42 16.67 -21.91
CA LEU A 244 28.72 18.06 -22.24
C LEU A 244 30.22 18.36 -22.12
N THR A 245 30.86 17.88 -21.05
CA THR A 245 32.30 18.09 -20.83
C THR A 245 33.14 17.43 -21.92
N VAL A 246 32.80 16.19 -22.30
CA VAL A 246 33.47 15.45 -23.38
C VAL A 246 33.24 16.16 -24.72
N ALA A 247 32.02 16.60 -25.00
CA ALA A 247 31.69 17.33 -26.22
C ALA A 247 32.42 18.68 -26.32
N ALA A 248 32.48 19.45 -25.23
CA ALA A 248 33.21 20.72 -25.18
C ALA A 248 34.71 20.50 -25.44
N ARG A 249 35.32 19.50 -24.79
CA ARG A 249 36.73 19.17 -25.06
C ARG A 249 36.96 18.77 -26.52
N TYR A 250 36.05 18.02 -27.11
CA TYR A 250 36.15 17.66 -28.53
C TYR A 250 36.08 18.89 -29.45
N LEU A 251 35.23 19.87 -29.15
CA LEU A 251 35.10 21.08 -29.96
C LEU A 251 36.27 22.06 -29.83
N PHE A 252 36.91 22.15 -28.66
CA PHE A 252 37.99 23.10 -28.39
C PHE A 252 39.41 22.52 -28.49
N ALA A 253 39.55 21.20 -28.63
CA ALA A 253 40.84 20.54 -28.85
C ALA A 253 41.23 20.44 -30.34
N PHE A 254 40.38 20.93 -31.24
CA PHE A 254 40.65 21.18 -32.65
C PHE A 254 40.74 22.69 -32.90
#